data_AF-C1EDC8-F1
#
_entry.id   AF-C1EDC8-F1
#
_cell.length_a   1.000
_cell.length_b   1.000
_cell.length_c   1.000
_cell.angle_alpha   90.00
_cell.angle_beta   90.00
_cell.angle_gamma   90.00
#
_symmetry.space_group_name_H-M   'P 1'
#
loop_
_entity.id
_entity.type
_entity.pdbx_description
1 polymer ?
#
loop_
_entity_poly.entity_id
_entity_poly.type
_entity_poly.pdbx_seq_one_letter_code
_entity_poly.pdbx_strand_id
1 'polypeptide(L)'
;MVRVVRRVLAAVFALVLTLASTAEAKKEVPQVLCESCRATLTELRTMVDKTAKKQGRENAVTDAMEAICEDMYNFRTYAYPPPQMQKGCRTIMDRHEEEIETALWRGDENLVEFICGRPKGACHGVDMSEEAVNSKPMEIVKDFEDDEL
;
A
#
# COMPACT_ATOMS: atom_id res chain seq x y z
N MET A 1 46.04 24.83 21.82
CA MET A 1 45.78 23.41 21.47
C MET A 1 44.32 23.01 21.63
N VAL A 2 43.64 23.32 22.74
CA VAL A 2 42.23 22.93 23.02
C VAL A 2 41.22 23.33 21.92
N ARG A 3 41.37 24.53 21.32
CA ARG A 3 40.47 25.01 20.24
C ARG A 3 40.62 24.26 18.92
N VAL A 4 41.80 23.69 18.65
CA VAL A 4 42.08 22.93 17.43
C VAL A 4 41.50 21.51 17.57
N VAL A 5 41.71 20.87 18.72
CA VAL A 5 41.14 19.55 19.04
C VAL A 5 39.62 19.55 18.99
N ARG A 6 38.97 20.62 19.48
CA ARG A 6 37.51 20.76 19.46
C ARG A 6 36.91 20.96 18.05
N ARG A 7 37.66 21.61 17.14
CA ARG A 7 37.27 21.77 15.73
C ARG A 7 37.47 20.48 14.93
N VAL A 8 38.54 19.74 15.22
CA VAL A 8 38.81 18.43 14.60
C VAL A 8 37.76 17.40 15.05
N LEU A 9 37.41 17.36 16.34
CA LEU A 9 36.34 16.47 16.84
C LEU A 9 34.96 16.77 16.22
N ALA A 10 34.60 18.04 16.05
CA ALA A 10 33.33 18.43 15.42
C ALA A 10 33.29 18.05 13.92
N ALA A 11 34.41 18.18 13.21
CA ALA A 11 34.50 17.80 11.81
C ALA A 11 34.40 16.27 11.61
N VAL A 12 34.99 15.48 12.52
CA VAL A 12 34.88 14.01 12.48
C VAL A 12 33.46 13.55 12.81
N PHE A 13 32.78 14.18 13.77
CA PHE A 13 31.39 13.85 14.11
C PHE A 13 30.41 14.17 12.97
N ALA A 14 30.62 15.27 12.24
CA ALA A 14 29.83 15.62 11.06
C ALA A 14 30.05 14.64 9.89
N LEU A 15 31.27 14.08 9.75
CA LEU A 15 31.59 13.12 8.69
C LEU A 15 30.98 11.73 8.96
N VAL A 16 30.80 11.35 10.23
CA VAL A 16 30.17 10.07 10.61
C VAL A 16 28.65 10.13 10.44
N LEU A 17 28.02 11.30 10.62
CA LEU A 17 26.57 11.48 10.44
C LEU A 17 26.11 11.42 8.98
N THR A 18 26.98 11.65 7.99
CA THR A 18 26.61 11.55 6.56
C THR A 18 26.58 10.12 6.02
N LEU A 19 27.04 9.12 6.79
CA LEU A 19 27.01 7.71 6.40
C LEU A 19 25.76 6.98 6.91
N ALA A 20 24.92 7.63 7.72
CA ALA A 20 23.70 7.06 8.28
C ALA A 20 22.47 7.68 7.59
N SER A 21 22.07 7.14 6.43
CA SER A 21 20.67 6.93 6.05
C SER A 21 20.57 6.64 4.54
N THR A 22 20.79 5.38 4.18
CA THR A 22 20.03 4.77 3.10
C THR A 22 19.41 3.53 3.69
N ALA A 23 18.38 3.71 4.52
CA ALA A 23 17.41 2.65 4.74
C ALA A 23 16.74 2.42 3.38
N GLU A 24 17.22 1.43 2.62
CA GLU A 24 16.53 0.97 1.43
C GLU A 24 15.18 0.43 1.91
N ALA A 25 14.13 1.24 1.75
CA ALA A 25 12.76 0.79 1.95
C ALA A 25 12.59 -0.48 1.11
N LYS A 26 12.36 -1.64 1.76
CA LYS A 26 12.08 -2.91 1.08
C LYS A 26 11.06 -2.64 -0.01
N LYS A 27 11.51 -2.63 -1.27
CA LYS A 27 10.69 -2.21 -2.39
C LYS A 27 9.60 -3.25 -2.55
N GLU A 28 8.37 -2.85 -2.27
CA GLU A 28 7.20 -3.70 -2.44
C GLU A 28 7.16 -4.21 -3.89
N VAL A 29 6.93 -5.51 -4.06
CA VAL A 29 6.96 -6.14 -5.39
C VAL A 29 5.85 -5.51 -6.24
N PRO A 30 6.15 -4.93 -7.42
CA PRO A 30 5.16 -4.20 -8.23
C PRO A 30 3.88 -5.00 -8.54
N GLN A 31 3.98 -6.33 -8.66
CA GLN A 31 2.83 -7.21 -8.82
C GLN A 31 1.91 -7.26 -7.59
N VAL A 32 2.49 -7.29 -6.38
CA VAL A 32 1.70 -7.25 -5.13
C VAL A 32 0.91 -5.95 -5.07
N LEU A 33 1.54 -4.83 -5.38
CA LEU A 33 0.87 -3.53 -5.36
C LEU A 33 -0.25 -3.43 -6.42
N CYS A 34 -0.01 -3.95 -7.63
CA CYS A 34 -1.04 -3.99 -8.67
C CYS A 34 -2.23 -4.87 -8.25
N GLU A 35 -1.97 -6.07 -7.70
CA GLU A 35 -3.02 -6.97 -7.24
C GLU A 35 -3.78 -6.40 -6.04
N SER A 36 -3.08 -5.79 -5.09
CA SER A 36 -3.69 -5.05 -3.98
C SER A 36 -4.58 -3.92 -4.46
N CYS A 37 -4.16 -3.14 -5.46
CA CYS A 37 -4.99 -2.08 -6.03
C CYS A 37 -6.32 -2.63 -6.55
N ARG A 38 -6.27 -3.69 -7.35
CA ARG A 38 -7.46 -4.31 -7.94
C ARG A 38 -8.35 -4.91 -6.85
N ALA A 39 -7.76 -5.61 -5.89
CA ALA A 39 -8.46 -6.21 -4.75
C ALA A 39 -9.17 -5.15 -3.90
N THR A 40 -8.45 -4.14 -3.42
CA THR A 40 -8.98 -3.07 -2.57
C THR A 40 -10.18 -2.38 -3.20
N LEU A 41 -10.07 -1.98 -4.48
CA LEU A 41 -11.15 -1.28 -5.16
C LEU A 41 -12.35 -2.18 -5.48
N THR A 42 -12.12 -3.48 -5.67
CA THR A 42 -13.19 -4.47 -5.88
C THR A 42 -13.97 -4.74 -4.59
N GLU A 43 -13.25 -4.94 -3.48
CA GLU A 43 -13.86 -5.15 -2.17
C GLU A 43 -14.58 -3.88 -1.68
N LEU A 44 -14.00 -2.69 -1.85
CA LEU A 44 -14.65 -1.42 -1.52
C LEU A 44 -16.01 -1.26 -2.20
N ARG A 45 -16.07 -1.48 -3.51
CA ARG A 45 -17.34 -1.45 -4.26
C ARG A 45 -18.33 -2.45 -3.70
N THR A 46 -17.88 -3.66 -3.44
CA THR A 46 -18.72 -4.73 -2.89
C THR A 46 -19.27 -4.35 -1.52
N MET A 47 -18.47 -3.73 -0.65
CA MET A 47 -18.91 -3.23 0.66
C MET A 47 -19.94 -2.12 0.50
N VAL A 48 -19.67 -1.12 -0.34
CA VAL A 48 -20.57 0.01 -0.60
C VAL A 48 -21.90 -0.47 -1.17
N ASP A 49 -21.90 -1.34 -2.18
CA ASP A 49 -23.13 -1.83 -2.81
C ASP A 49 -24.02 -2.62 -1.84
N LYS A 50 -23.40 -3.34 -0.90
CA LYS A 50 -24.12 -4.09 0.14
C LYS A 50 -24.81 -3.18 1.15
N THR A 51 -24.19 -2.04 1.51
CA THR A 51 -24.66 -1.19 2.63
C THR A 51 -25.38 0.08 2.19
N ALA A 52 -25.11 0.59 0.98
CA ALA A 52 -25.62 1.88 0.50
C ALA A 52 -27.16 1.99 0.52
N LYS A 53 -27.88 0.89 0.22
CA LYS A 53 -29.35 0.87 0.27
C LYS A 53 -29.91 1.07 1.68
N LYS A 54 -29.16 0.67 2.71
CA LYS A 54 -29.60 0.70 4.11
C LYS A 54 -29.24 2.01 4.81
N GLN A 55 -28.04 2.55 4.58
CA GLN A 55 -27.51 3.68 5.35
C GLN A 55 -27.20 4.94 4.53
N GLY A 56 -27.50 4.93 3.23
CA GLY A 56 -27.11 5.99 2.30
C GLY A 56 -25.71 5.74 1.74
N ARG A 57 -25.47 6.22 0.51
CA ARG A 57 -24.20 5.98 -0.19
C ARG A 57 -23.02 6.65 0.49
N GLU A 58 -23.15 7.90 0.91
CA GLU A 58 -22.11 8.65 1.62
C GLU A 58 -21.58 7.88 2.84
N ASN A 59 -22.46 7.56 3.80
CA ASN A 59 -22.08 6.76 4.98
C ASN A 59 -21.53 5.37 4.60
N ALA A 60 -22.08 4.73 3.56
CA ALA A 60 -21.56 3.45 3.07
C ALA A 60 -20.13 3.56 2.53
N VAL A 61 -19.76 4.67 1.90
CA VAL A 61 -18.40 4.89 1.42
C VAL A 61 -17.45 5.13 2.59
N THR A 62 -17.79 6.04 3.51
CA THR A 62 -16.97 6.32 4.69
C THR A 62 -16.70 5.05 5.49
N ASP A 63 -17.74 4.30 5.85
CA ASP A 63 -17.61 3.05 6.61
C ASP A 63 -16.76 2.00 5.86
N ALA A 64 -16.93 1.89 4.54
CA ALA A 64 -16.17 0.92 3.74
C ALA A 64 -14.68 1.29 3.64
N MET A 65 -14.38 2.59 3.47
CA MET A 65 -13.00 3.08 3.41
C MET A 65 -12.26 2.94 4.75
N GLU A 66 -12.96 3.14 5.87
CA GLU A 66 -12.39 2.88 7.20
C GLU A 66 -12.14 1.38 7.45
N ALA A 67 -13.01 0.50 6.94
CA ALA A 67 -12.94 -0.93 7.24
C ALA A 67 -12.02 -1.74 6.31
N ILE A 68 -11.81 -1.31 5.06
CA ILE A 68 -11.27 -2.19 4.01
C ILE A 68 -9.87 -2.74 4.33
N CYS A 69 -8.98 -1.92 4.88
CA CYS A 69 -7.61 -2.32 5.17
C CYS A 69 -7.42 -2.84 6.61
N GLU A 70 -8.43 -2.75 7.48
CA GLU A 70 -8.33 -3.16 8.89
C GLU A 70 -8.33 -4.67 9.03
N ASP A 71 -9.20 -5.36 8.29
CA ASP A 71 -9.29 -6.82 8.31
C ASP A 71 -8.55 -7.46 7.12
N MET A 72 -7.46 -8.16 7.40
CA MET A 72 -6.72 -8.91 6.38
C MET A 72 -7.56 -10.02 5.72
N TYR A 73 -8.63 -10.50 6.36
CA TYR A 73 -9.52 -11.52 5.79
C TYR A 73 -10.29 -11.02 4.57
N ASN A 74 -10.39 -9.71 4.36
CA ASN A 74 -10.88 -9.11 3.11
C ASN A 74 -10.06 -9.56 1.89
N PHE A 75 -8.80 -9.99 2.10
CA PHE A 75 -7.87 -10.34 1.03
C PHE A 75 -7.53 -11.83 0.93
N ARG A 76 -8.25 -12.70 1.64
CA ARG A 76 -7.90 -14.14 1.76
C ARG A 76 -7.99 -14.95 0.46
N THR A 77 -8.68 -14.45 -0.56
CA THR A 77 -8.92 -15.13 -1.84
C THR A 77 -8.03 -14.63 -2.98
N TYR A 78 -7.13 -13.68 -2.71
CA TYR A 78 -6.28 -13.06 -3.72
C TYR A 78 -4.91 -13.75 -3.80
N ALA A 79 -4.14 -13.43 -4.85
CA ALA A 79 -2.96 -14.19 -5.24
C ALA A 79 -1.79 -14.14 -4.24
N TYR A 80 -1.73 -13.14 -3.37
CA TYR A 80 -0.65 -12.94 -2.40
C TYR A 80 -1.11 -13.14 -0.96
N PRO A 81 -0.20 -13.45 -0.02
CA PRO A 81 -0.55 -13.64 1.40
C PRO A 81 -1.31 -12.42 1.97
N PRO A 82 -2.33 -12.64 2.82
CA PRO A 82 -3.15 -11.54 3.37
C PRO A 82 -2.37 -10.39 4.00
N PRO A 83 -1.26 -10.60 4.76
CA PRO A 83 -0.48 -9.49 5.29
C PRO A 83 0.17 -8.61 4.21
N GLN A 84 0.61 -9.20 3.10
CA GLN A 84 1.16 -8.44 1.96
C GLN A 84 0.05 -7.66 1.25
N MET A 85 -1.08 -8.32 1.01
CA MET A 85 -2.25 -7.68 0.39
C MET A 85 -2.76 -6.50 1.22
N GLN A 86 -2.82 -6.64 2.55
CA GLN A 86 -3.23 -5.59 3.48
C GLN A 86 -2.25 -4.41 3.49
N LYS A 87 -0.94 -4.67 3.40
CA LYS A 87 0.07 -3.61 3.24
C LYS A 87 -0.13 -2.84 1.93
N GLY A 88 -0.38 -3.54 0.84
CA GLY A 88 -0.70 -2.92 -0.45
C GLY A 88 -2.01 -2.13 -0.38
N CYS A 89 -3.04 -2.63 0.33
CA CYS A 89 -4.29 -1.90 0.58
C CYS A 89 -4.02 -0.53 1.21
N ARG A 90 -3.27 -0.49 2.32
CA ARG A 90 -2.89 0.77 2.99
C ARG A 90 -2.17 1.70 2.03
N THR A 91 -1.21 1.18 1.27
CA THR A 91 -0.46 1.96 0.28
C THR A 91 -1.35 2.57 -0.81
N ILE A 92 -2.41 1.87 -1.24
CA ILE A 92 -3.36 2.35 -2.23
C ILE A 92 -4.28 3.41 -1.63
N MET A 93 -4.79 3.19 -0.41
CA MET A 93 -5.58 4.18 0.31
C MET A 93 -4.78 5.46 0.54
N ASP A 94 -3.56 5.37 1.08
CA ASP A 94 -2.69 6.52 1.35
C ASP A 94 -2.41 7.40 0.11
N ARG A 95 -2.41 6.81 -1.09
CA ARG A 95 -2.09 7.51 -2.35
C ARG A 95 -3.30 8.05 -3.08
N HIS A 96 -4.45 7.41 -2.92
CA HIS A 96 -5.61 7.61 -3.78
C HIS A 96 -6.91 7.85 -3.00
N GLU A 97 -6.85 8.07 -1.68
CA GLU A 97 -8.01 8.23 -0.80
C GLU A 97 -9.09 9.14 -1.39
N GLU A 98 -8.76 10.40 -1.72
CA GLU A 98 -9.70 11.39 -2.24
C GLU A 98 -10.33 10.97 -3.58
N GLU A 99 -9.54 10.32 -4.44
CA GLU A 99 -9.96 9.87 -5.78
C GLU A 99 -10.91 8.68 -5.65
N ILE A 100 -10.61 7.77 -4.71
CA ILE A 100 -11.42 6.61 -4.36
C ILE A 100 -12.76 7.07 -3.78
N GLU A 101 -12.74 7.94 -2.78
CA GLU A 101 -13.93 8.46 -2.12
C GLU A 101 -14.87 9.12 -3.13
N THR A 102 -14.32 10.06 -3.92
CA THR A 102 -15.08 10.82 -4.92
C THR A 102 -15.74 9.88 -5.94
N ALA A 103 -15.00 8.88 -6.43
CA ALA A 103 -15.50 7.94 -7.41
C ALA A 103 -16.57 6.99 -6.85
N LEU A 104 -16.38 6.49 -5.62
CA LEU A 104 -17.37 5.65 -4.95
C LEU A 104 -18.65 6.42 -4.62
N TRP A 105 -18.55 7.69 -4.22
CA TRP A 105 -19.70 8.58 -4.02
C TRP A 105 -20.51 8.78 -5.30
N ARG A 106 -19.83 8.96 -6.44
CA ARG A 106 -20.45 9.12 -7.76
C ARG A 106 -21.00 7.82 -8.33
N GLY A 107 -20.51 6.68 -7.84
CA GLY A 107 -20.86 5.37 -8.38
C GLY A 107 -20.14 5.06 -9.69
N ASP A 108 -18.89 5.49 -9.83
CA ASP A 108 -18.13 5.32 -11.07
C ASP A 108 -17.77 3.84 -11.31
N GLU A 109 -18.29 3.25 -12.39
CA GLU A 109 -18.08 1.84 -12.76
C GLU A 109 -16.66 1.52 -13.24
N ASN A 110 -15.84 2.54 -13.53
CA ASN A 110 -14.46 2.38 -14.04
C ASN A 110 -13.34 2.72 -13.04
N LEU A 111 -13.65 2.88 -11.75
CA LEU A 111 -12.71 3.12 -10.65
C LEU A 111 -11.41 2.29 -10.70
N VAL A 112 -11.55 0.97 -10.90
CA VAL A 112 -10.38 0.06 -10.94
C VAL A 112 -9.42 0.44 -12.06
N GLU A 113 -9.93 0.66 -13.26
CA GLU A 113 -9.11 1.05 -14.41
C GLU A 113 -8.54 2.47 -14.22
N PHE A 114 -9.34 3.37 -13.68
CA PHE A 114 -8.95 4.76 -13.43
C PHE A 114 -7.78 4.86 -12.44
N ILE A 115 -7.74 4.05 -11.39
CA ILE A 115 -6.68 4.13 -10.37
C ILE A 115 -5.54 3.15 -10.67
N CYS A 116 -5.85 1.90 -11.00
CA CYS A 116 -4.84 0.87 -11.18
C CYS A 116 -4.23 0.88 -12.59
N GLY A 117 -5.05 1.05 -13.63
CA GLY A 117 -4.68 0.78 -15.03
C GLY A 117 -4.05 1.94 -15.80
N ARG A 118 -4.32 3.19 -15.39
CA ARG A 118 -3.82 4.38 -16.11
C ARG A 118 -2.28 4.48 -16.14
N PRO A 119 -1.70 5.25 -17.06
CA PRO A 119 -0.29 5.60 -17.00
C PRO A 119 0.05 6.19 -15.63
N LYS A 120 1.09 5.66 -14.97
CA LYS A 120 1.48 5.95 -13.57
C LYS A 120 0.56 5.36 -12.47
N GLY A 121 -0.46 4.59 -12.83
CA GLY A 121 -1.27 3.81 -11.88
C GLY A 121 -0.50 2.61 -11.33
N ALA A 122 -1.08 1.94 -10.32
CA ALA A 122 -0.42 0.85 -9.59
C ALA A 122 0.01 -0.35 -10.47
N CYS A 123 -0.65 -0.55 -11.62
CA CYS A 123 -0.37 -1.64 -12.54
C CYS A 123 0.47 -1.22 -13.75
N HIS A 124 0.93 0.03 -13.82
CA HIS A 124 1.67 0.51 -14.98
C HIS A 124 3.01 -0.24 -15.16
N GLY A 125 3.17 -0.93 -16.29
CA GLY A 125 4.39 -1.69 -16.62
C GLY A 125 4.57 -2.96 -15.80
N VAL A 126 3.53 -3.43 -15.11
CA VAL A 126 3.55 -4.67 -14.34
C VAL A 126 3.08 -5.82 -15.21
N ASP A 127 3.92 -6.85 -15.35
CA ASP A 127 3.51 -8.11 -15.97
C ASP A 127 2.71 -8.95 -14.96
N MET A 128 1.44 -9.15 -15.29
CA MET A 128 0.45 -9.90 -14.51
C MET A 128 0.11 -11.25 -15.15
N SER A 129 0.96 -11.79 -16.05
CA SER A 129 0.77 -13.14 -16.57
C SER A 129 0.87 -14.19 -15.45
N GLU A 130 0.19 -15.32 -15.61
CA GLU A 130 0.24 -16.41 -14.63
C GLU A 130 1.67 -16.91 -14.43
N GLU A 131 2.49 -16.95 -15.49
CA GLU A 131 3.89 -17.30 -15.43
C GLU A 131 4.69 -16.30 -14.59
N ALA A 132 4.45 -14.99 -14.78
CA ALA A 132 5.13 -13.95 -14.02
C ALA A 132 4.75 -13.96 -12.53
N VAL A 133 3.49 -14.24 -12.20
CA VAL A 133 3.00 -14.36 -10.82
C VAL A 133 3.54 -15.64 -10.15
N ASN A 134 3.52 -16.78 -10.84
CA ASN A 134 3.94 -18.08 -10.31
C ASN A 134 5.47 -18.27 -10.23
N SER A 135 6.24 -17.52 -11.04
CA SER A 135 7.71 -17.59 -11.08
C SER A 135 8.40 -16.97 -9.86
N LYS A 136 7.67 -16.25 -9.00
CA LYS A 136 8.25 -15.52 -7.88
C LYS A 136 8.12 -16.32 -6.58
N PRO A 137 9.23 -16.57 -5.86
CA PRO A 137 9.14 -17.07 -4.51
C PRO A 137 8.32 -16.08 -3.68
N MET A 138 7.28 -16.59 -3.02
CA MET A 138 6.65 -15.91 -1.91
C MET A 138 7.72 -15.72 -0.84
N GLU A 139 8.48 -14.62 -0.88
CA GLU A 139 9.31 -14.24 0.25
C GLU A 139 8.33 -13.98 1.40
N ILE A 140 8.23 -14.98 2.27
CA ILE A 140 7.65 -14.85 3.59
C ILE A 140 8.49 -13.77 4.27
N VAL A 141 7.97 -12.55 4.31
CA VAL A 141 8.58 -11.47 5.09
C VAL A 141 8.51 -11.93 6.54
N LYS A 142 9.60 -12.51 7.03
CA LYS A 142 9.80 -13.02 8.39
C LYS A 142 10.05 -11.89 9.42
N ASP A 143 9.51 -10.70 9.18
CA ASP A 143 9.69 -9.57 10.07
C ASP A 143 8.31 -9.14 10.58
N PHE A 144 7.70 -9.99 11.42
CA PHE A 144 6.53 -9.65 12.24
C PHE A 144 6.77 -9.97 13.72
N GLU A 145 8.02 -10.22 14.10
CA GLU A 145 8.46 -10.32 15.49
C GLU A 145 9.56 -9.28 15.65
N ASP A 146 9.53 -8.56 16.78
CA ASP A 146 10.48 -7.53 17.22
C ASP A 146 10.19 -6.08 16.79
N ASP A 147 9.06 -5.54 17.26
CA ASP A 147 9.11 -4.25 17.96
C ASP A 147 8.24 -4.39 19.23
N GLU A 148 8.84 -5.06 20.22
CA GLU A 148 8.37 -5.16 21.59
C GLU A 148 8.33 -3.78 22.29
N LEU A 149 7.25 -3.59 23.06
CA LEU A 149 7.15 -2.86 24.34
C LEU A 149 7.34 -1.34 24.39
#